data_AF-A0A4D4KNS3-F1
#
_entry.id   AF-A0A4D4KNS3-F1
#
_cell.length_a   1.000
_cell.length_b   1.000
_cell.length_c   1.000
_cell.angle_alpha   90.00
_cell.angle_beta   90.00
_cell.angle_gamma   90.00
#
_symmetry.space_group_name_H-M   'P 1'
#
loop_
_entity.id
_entity.type
_entity.pdbx_description
1 polymer ?
#
loop_
_entity_poly.entity_id
_entity_poly.type
_entity_poly.pdbx_seq_one_letter_code
_entity_poly.pdbx_strand_id
1 'polypeptide(L)'
;MKNPTPEFLESVVAVLRMNDQERQFLFLYATGELPPATGPADYALHPGWAQLVERQPHPACIYTRRWDLIAANAGYLDLLFGAEAGSVAELPDRNVLRWVLLNKACRAERLVDWRDSWAVPMLGELRAAIAANPDSQDLMTLLDSLLADPVVKELWDAEIGVFRTHPDGTMLSIDDPAHGRVDFTILAANVMHARELRFVALMSTGPGFRPGSVEGRGTAPAYL
;
A
#
# COMPACT_ATOMS: atom_id res chain seq x y z
N MET A 1 36.82 -12.02 -6.96
CA MET A 1 36.00 -11.81 -5.75
C MET A 1 34.68 -12.51 -5.99
N LYS A 2 34.34 -13.55 -5.21
CA LYS A 2 33.23 -14.45 -5.59
C LYS A 2 31.84 -14.06 -5.09
N ASN A 3 31.70 -12.98 -4.30
CA ASN A 3 30.46 -12.29 -3.97
C ASN A 3 30.85 -10.97 -3.27
N PRO A 4 30.80 -9.80 -3.94
CA PRO A 4 31.05 -8.52 -3.28
C PRO A 4 29.99 -8.25 -2.21
N THR A 5 30.38 -7.69 -1.07
CA THR A 5 29.41 -7.35 -0.01
C THR A 5 28.60 -6.11 -0.42
N PRO A 6 27.35 -5.96 0.07
CA PRO A 6 26.54 -4.77 -0.19
C PRO A 6 27.26 -3.47 0.20
N GLU A 7 27.97 -3.45 1.33
CA GLU A 7 28.70 -2.26 1.81
C GLU A 7 29.82 -1.84 0.85
N PHE A 8 30.47 -2.83 0.22
CA PHE A 8 31.48 -2.57 -0.79
C PHE A 8 30.84 -1.96 -2.05
N LEU A 9 29.72 -2.51 -2.51
CA LEU A 9 29.00 -1.96 -3.67
C LEU A 9 28.49 -0.55 -3.41
N GLU A 10 27.95 -0.26 -2.23
CA GLU A 10 27.55 1.09 -1.83
C GLU A 10 28.75 2.06 -1.79
N SER A 11 29.92 1.58 -1.34
CA SER A 11 31.14 2.39 -1.36
C SER A 11 31.56 2.75 -2.80
N VAL A 12 31.40 1.81 -3.74
CA VAL A 12 31.66 2.06 -5.17
C VAL A 12 30.66 3.08 -5.74
N VAL A 13 29.38 2.94 -5.44
CA VAL A 13 28.33 3.90 -5.82
C VAL A 13 28.69 5.30 -5.34
N ALA A 14 29.08 5.44 -4.07
CA ALA A 14 29.40 6.73 -3.46
C ALA A 14 30.65 7.38 -4.08
N VAL A 15 31.72 6.61 -4.30
CA VAL A 15 32.98 7.11 -4.89
C VAL A 15 32.78 7.53 -6.34
N LEU A 16 32.03 6.75 -7.11
CA LEU A 16 31.76 7.02 -8.53
C LEU A 16 30.60 7.99 -8.76
N ARG A 17 29.92 8.43 -7.68
CA ARG A 17 28.72 9.30 -7.74
C ARG A 17 27.66 8.77 -8.70
N MET A 18 27.47 7.46 -8.67
CA MET A 18 26.52 6.77 -9.52
C MET A 18 25.09 7.25 -9.26
N ASN A 19 24.31 7.40 -10.33
CA ASN A 19 22.87 7.61 -10.21
C ASN A 19 22.15 6.28 -9.87
N ASP A 20 20.85 6.36 -9.59
CA ASP A 20 20.07 5.19 -9.17
C ASP A 20 20.02 4.07 -10.19
N GLN A 21 19.99 4.37 -11.49
CA GLN A 21 20.02 3.34 -12.52
C GLN A 21 21.39 2.66 -12.57
N GLU A 22 22.47 3.44 -12.49
CA GLU A 22 23.84 2.92 -12.44
C GLU A 22 24.08 2.05 -11.20
N ARG A 23 23.56 2.47 -10.04
CA ARG A 23 23.54 1.67 -8.80
C ARG A 23 22.78 0.36 -9.00
N GLN A 24 21.59 0.40 -9.60
CA GLN A 24 20.82 -0.82 -9.90
C GLN A 24 21.58 -1.76 -10.82
N PHE A 25 22.19 -1.24 -11.88
CA PHE A 25 23.02 -2.03 -12.79
C PHE A 25 24.23 -2.66 -12.09
N LEU A 26 24.92 -1.90 -11.23
CA LEU A 26 26.06 -2.42 -10.47
C LEU A 26 25.65 -3.62 -9.62
N PHE A 27 24.59 -3.49 -8.84
CA PHE A 27 24.09 -4.57 -7.98
C PHE A 27 23.61 -5.77 -8.81
N LEU A 28 22.81 -5.56 -9.86
CA LEU A 28 22.36 -6.64 -10.73
C LEU A 28 23.53 -7.43 -11.34
N TYR A 29 24.59 -6.74 -11.79
CA TYR A 29 25.75 -7.41 -12.36
C TYR A 29 26.61 -8.11 -11.31
N ALA A 30 26.69 -7.54 -10.10
CA ALA A 30 27.58 -8.01 -9.05
C ALA A 30 26.98 -9.14 -8.19
N THR A 31 25.67 -9.11 -7.94
CA THR A 31 24.96 -10.03 -7.03
C THR A 31 23.82 -10.79 -7.72
N GLY A 32 23.37 -10.36 -8.90
CA GLY A 32 22.18 -10.88 -9.55
C GLY A 32 20.87 -10.29 -8.99
N GLU A 33 20.95 -9.37 -8.03
CA GLU A 33 19.80 -8.82 -7.33
C GLU A 33 19.76 -7.30 -7.45
N LEU A 34 18.55 -6.72 -7.42
CA LEU A 34 18.44 -5.27 -7.31
C LEU A 34 18.88 -4.82 -5.91
N PRO A 35 19.50 -3.64 -5.78
CA PRO A 35 19.84 -3.11 -4.47
C PRO A 35 18.55 -2.89 -3.65
N PRO A 36 18.67 -2.87 -2.31
CA PRO A 36 17.63 -2.31 -1.46
C PRO A 36 17.29 -0.90 -1.94
N ALA A 37 16.01 -0.55 -1.95
CA ALA A 37 15.63 0.81 -2.25
C ALA A 37 16.12 1.73 -1.13
N THR A 38 16.81 2.80 -1.51
CA THR A 38 17.49 3.72 -0.60
C THR A 38 16.69 5.00 -0.48
N GLY A 39 16.31 5.34 0.76
CA GLY A 39 15.78 6.64 1.13
C GLY A 39 14.25 6.71 1.30
N PRO A 40 13.74 7.80 1.90
CA PRO A 40 12.32 8.13 1.81
C PRO A 40 11.93 8.22 0.34
N ALA A 41 10.63 8.19 0.02
CA ALA A 41 10.10 8.43 -1.32
C ALA A 41 10.35 9.89 -1.79
N ASP A 42 11.59 10.38 -1.70
CA ASP A 42 12.07 11.71 -2.09
C ASP A 42 12.27 11.81 -3.61
N TYR A 43 12.05 10.73 -4.35
CA TYR A 43 11.41 10.88 -5.64
C TYR A 43 9.99 11.34 -5.38
N ALA A 44 9.83 12.66 -5.26
CA ALA A 44 8.54 13.32 -5.33
C ALA A 44 7.71 12.59 -6.39
N LEU A 45 6.67 11.90 -5.92
CA LEU A 45 5.84 11.03 -6.75
C LEU A 45 5.59 11.77 -8.06
N HIS A 46 6.13 11.26 -9.17
CA HIS A 46 6.01 11.96 -10.45
C HIS A 46 4.53 12.30 -10.64
N PRO A 47 4.15 13.57 -10.90
CA PRO A 47 2.74 14.00 -10.83
C PRO A 47 1.78 13.15 -11.69
N GLY A 48 2.31 12.53 -12.75
CA GLY A 48 1.59 11.55 -13.56
C GLY A 48 1.03 10.34 -12.80
N TRP A 49 1.63 9.91 -11.68
CA TRP A 49 1.08 8.83 -10.85
C TRP A 49 -0.15 9.26 -10.06
N ALA A 50 -0.16 10.48 -9.50
CA ALA A 50 -1.36 11.03 -8.88
C ALA A 50 -2.48 11.20 -9.92
N GLN A 51 -2.15 11.67 -11.13
CA GLN A 51 -3.11 11.73 -12.24
C GLN A 51 -3.61 10.35 -12.67
N LEU A 52 -2.75 9.33 -12.67
CA LEU A 52 -3.13 7.96 -12.99
C LEU A 52 -4.16 7.43 -12.00
N VAL A 53 -3.89 7.61 -10.69
CA VAL A 53 -4.81 7.24 -9.61
C VAL A 53 -6.15 7.95 -9.79
N GLU A 54 -6.13 9.27 -9.96
CA GLU A 54 -7.34 10.09 -10.12
C GLU A 54 -8.20 9.63 -11.32
N ARG A 55 -7.57 9.21 -12.41
CA ARG A 55 -8.26 8.74 -13.62
C ARG A 55 -8.70 7.28 -13.58
N GLN A 56 -8.37 6.52 -12.54
CA GLN A 56 -8.82 5.13 -12.45
C GLN A 56 -10.35 5.05 -12.30
N PRO A 57 -11.03 4.20 -13.09
CA PRO A 57 -12.46 3.97 -12.94
C PRO A 57 -12.79 3.11 -11.72
N HIS A 58 -11.79 2.48 -11.11
CA HIS A 58 -11.92 1.66 -9.90
C HIS A 58 -11.26 2.36 -8.71
N PRO A 59 -11.64 2.04 -7.47
CA PRO A 59 -10.99 2.57 -6.28
C PRO A 59 -9.50 2.28 -6.34
N ALA A 60 -8.68 3.32 -6.30
CA ALA A 60 -7.25 3.20 -6.42
C ALA A 60 -6.52 4.16 -5.48
N CYS A 61 -5.34 3.74 -5.04
CA CYS A 61 -4.48 4.53 -4.19
C CYS A 61 -3.00 4.23 -4.44
N ILE A 62 -2.16 5.11 -3.90
CA ILE A 62 -0.73 4.90 -3.73
C ILE A 62 -0.41 5.08 -2.26
N TYR A 63 0.30 4.12 -1.69
CA TYR A 63 0.82 4.22 -0.34
C TYR A 63 2.29 3.84 -0.26
N THR A 64 2.96 4.27 0.81
CA THR A 64 4.37 3.96 1.10
C THR A 64 4.55 2.53 1.59
N ARG A 65 5.79 2.03 1.69
CA ARG A 65 6.09 0.74 2.32
C ARG A 65 5.59 0.65 3.76
N ARG A 66 5.40 1.79 4.45
CA ARG A 66 4.80 1.88 5.80
C ARG A 66 3.27 2.00 5.77
N TRP A 67 2.64 1.76 4.61
CA TRP A 67 1.21 1.87 4.41
C TRP A 67 0.64 3.29 4.63
N ASP A 68 1.46 4.34 4.50
CA ASP A 68 0.94 5.72 4.53
C ASP A 68 0.39 6.10 3.16
N LEU A 69 -0.88 6.51 3.10
CA LEU A 69 -1.51 6.99 1.88
C LEU A 69 -0.84 8.29 1.39
N ILE A 70 -0.41 8.25 0.14
CA ILE A 70 0.17 9.39 -0.60
C ILE A 70 -0.87 10.00 -1.53
N ALA A 71 -1.61 9.16 -2.26
CA ALA A 71 -2.67 9.57 -3.17
C ALA A 71 -3.80 8.53 -3.15
N ALA A 72 -5.03 8.97 -3.33
CA ALA A 72 -6.19 8.10 -3.49
C ALA A 72 -7.23 8.84 -4.31
N ASN A 73 -7.96 8.12 -5.17
CA ASN A 73 -9.09 8.70 -5.88
C ASN A 73 -10.35 8.73 -4.99
N ALA A 74 -11.35 9.48 -5.43
CA ALA A 74 -12.61 9.62 -4.70
C ALA A 74 -13.28 8.26 -4.42
N GLY A 75 -13.24 7.31 -5.37
CA GLY A 75 -13.82 5.98 -5.18
C GLY A 75 -13.16 5.16 -4.07
N TYR A 76 -11.85 5.32 -3.86
CA TYR A 76 -11.13 4.68 -2.75
C TYR A 76 -11.45 5.32 -1.41
N LEU A 77 -11.49 6.66 -1.38
CA LEU A 77 -11.84 7.40 -0.18
C LEU A 77 -13.27 7.08 0.26
N ASP A 78 -14.22 7.09 -0.67
CA ASP A 78 -15.62 6.75 -0.40
C ASP A 78 -15.77 5.30 0.11
N LEU A 79 -15.20 4.31 -0.60
CA LEU A 79 -15.34 2.91 -0.23
C LEU A 79 -14.74 2.58 1.14
N LEU A 80 -13.56 3.12 1.47
CA LEU A 80 -12.88 2.78 2.72
C LEU A 80 -13.25 3.74 3.85
N PHE A 81 -13.19 5.05 3.61
CA PHE A 81 -13.33 6.07 4.65
C PHE A 81 -14.71 6.74 4.68
N GLY A 82 -15.56 6.49 3.68
CA GLY A 82 -16.89 7.07 3.53
C GLY A 82 -16.90 8.37 2.73
N ALA A 83 -18.09 8.76 2.26
CA ALA A 83 -18.30 9.92 1.37
C ALA A 83 -17.85 11.29 1.94
N GLU A 84 -17.65 11.40 3.26
CA GLU A 84 -17.17 12.63 3.90
C GLU A 84 -15.65 12.82 3.74
N ALA A 85 -14.91 11.79 3.32
CA ALA A 85 -13.48 11.89 3.06
C ALA A 85 -13.23 12.59 1.71
N GLY A 86 -13.06 13.92 1.74
CA GLY A 86 -12.86 14.73 0.54
C GLY A 86 -11.47 14.61 -0.08
N SER A 87 -10.44 14.35 0.72
CA SER A 87 -9.08 14.09 0.25
C SER A 87 -8.25 13.29 1.24
N VAL A 88 -7.15 12.68 0.76
CA VAL A 88 -6.13 12.04 1.63
C VAL A 88 -5.60 13.02 2.69
N ALA A 89 -5.55 14.31 2.37
CA ALA A 89 -4.99 15.32 3.27
C ALA A 89 -5.84 15.52 4.53
N GLU A 90 -7.16 15.32 4.41
CA GLU A 90 -8.17 15.52 5.44
C GLU A 90 -8.37 14.30 6.35
N LEU A 91 -7.80 13.14 5.97
CA LEU A 91 -7.90 11.93 6.79
C LEU A 91 -7.25 12.14 8.16
N PRO A 92 -7.92 11.73 9.27
CA PRO A 92 -7.38 11.86 10.62
C PRO A 92 -6.11 11.03 10.81
N ASP A 93 -6.03 9.89 10.12
CA ASP A 93 -4.84 9.08 9.99
C ASP A 93 -4.76 8.56 8.55
N ARG A 94 -3.58 8.71 7.94
CA ARG A 94 -3.31 8.28 6.56
C ARG A 94 -2.74 6.87 6.50
N ASN A 95 -2.41 6.28 7.65
CA ASN A 95 -1.82 4.96 7.71
C ASN A 95 -2.90 3.88 7.59
N VAL A 96 -2.87 3.14 6.47
CA VAL A 96 -3.87 2.10 6.16
C VAL A 96 -3.84 0.97 7.18
N LEU A 97 -2.66 0.58 7.69
CA LEU A 97 -2.58 -0.46 8.73
C LEU A 97 -3.30 -0.04 10.01
N ARG A 98 -3.08 1.19 10.47
CA ARG A 98 -3.79 1.71 11.65
C ARG A 98 -5.28 1.81 11.41
N TRP A 99 -5.69 2.25 10.22
CA TRP A 99 -7.09 2.29 9.86
C TRP A 99 -7.73 0.89 9.92
N VAL A 100 -7.13 -0.13 9.29
CA VAL A 100 -7.66 -1.50 9.32
C VAL A 100 -7.65 -2.08 10.73
N LEU A 101 -6.55 -1.94 11.46
CA LEU A 101 -6.30 -2.69 12.71
C LEU A 101 -6.88 -2.01 13.95
N LEU A 102 -6.90 -0.68 14.01
CA LEU A 102 -7.26 0.07 15.23
C LEU A 102 -8.64 0.73 15.15
N ASN A 103 -9.21 0.92 13.95
CA ASN A 103 -10.53 1.51 13.82
C ASN A 103 -11.63 0.53 14.27
N LYS A 104 -12.42 0.94 15.26
CA LYS A 104 -13.50 0.11 15.82
C LYS A 104 -14.58 -0.25 14.80
N ALA A 105 -14.95 0.69 13.93
CA ALA A 105 -15.95 0.45 12.89
C ALA A 105 -15.45 -0.54 11.84
N CYS A 106 -14.14 -0.48 11.51
CA CYS A 106 -13.52 -1.49 10.64
C CYS A 106 -13.63 -2.88 11.23
N ARG A 107 -13.27 -3.02 12.51
CA ARG A 107 -13.28 -4.29 13.24
C ARG A 107 -14.68 -4.87 13.42
N ALA A 108 -15.67 -4.02 13.71
CA ALA A 108 -16.99 -4.46 14.14
C ALA A 108 -17.98 -4.64 12.98
N GLU A 109 -17.91 -3.78 11.96
CA GLU A 109 -19.04 -3.58 11.04
C GLU A 109 -18.63 -3.50 9.57
N ARG A 110 -17.50 -2.84 9.24
CA ARG A 110 -17.14 -2.58 7.83
C ARG A 110 -16.32 -3.70 7.20
N LEU A 111 -15.28 -4.20 7.88
CA LEU A 111 -14.38 -5.18 7.29
C LEU A 111 -14.87 -6.59 7.61
N VAL A 112 -15.30 -7.27 6.57
CA VAL A 112 -15.84 -8.62 6.65
C VAL A 112 -14.75 -9.59 7.05
N ASP A 113 -15.07 -10.50 7.97
CA ASP A 113 -14.14 -11.48 8.51
C ASP A 113 -12.83 -10.81 8.94
N TRP A 114 -12.97 -9.64 9.59
CA TRP A 114 -11.86 -8.72 9.91
C TRP A 114 -10.62 -9.43 10.43
N ARG A 115 -10.78 -10.39 11.34
CA ARG A 115 -9.65 -11.12 11.92
C ARG A 115 -8.85 -11.88 10.85
N ASP A 116 -9.54 -12.76 10.11
CA ASP A 116 -8.89 -13.77 9.28
C ASP A 116 -8.58 -13.24 7.86
N SER A 117 -9.43 -12.38 7.32
CA SER A 117 -9.29 -11.84 5.96
C SER A 117 -8.46 -10.55 5.90
N TRP A 118 -8.41 -9.78 6.99
CA TRP A 118 -7.75 -8.47 7.02
C TRP A 118 -6.59 -8.41 8.01
N ALA A 119 -6.87 -8.57 9.30
CA ALA A 119 -5.92 -8.28 10.36
C ALA A 119 -4.72 -9.23 10.35
N VAL A 120 -4.96 -10.54 10.37
CA VAL A 120 -3.90 -11.56 10.36
C VAL A 120 -3.02 -11.44 9.11
N PRO A 121 -3.57 -11.39 7.87
CA PRO A 121 -2.76 -11.20 6.67
C PRO A 121 -1.91 -9.93 6.68
N MET A 122 -2.48 -8.80 7.13
CA MET A 122 -1.76 -7.52 7.18
C MET A 122 -0.66 -7.49 8.25
N LEU A 123 -0.86 -8.15 9.39
CA LEU A 123 0.20 -8.35 10.39
C LEU A 123 1.33 -9.24 9.83
N GLY A 124 1.00 -10.25 9.02
CA GLY A 124 1.96 -11.04 8.27
C GLY A 124 2.82 -10.18 7.33
N GLU A 125 2.19 -9.26 6.58
CA GLU A 125 2.91 -8.32 5.71
C GLU A 125 3.82 -7.36 6.49
N LEU A 126 3.36 -6.83 7.63
CA LEU A 126 4.19 -6.00 8.50
C LEU A 126 5.41 -6.77 9.01
N ARG A 127 5.22 -8.03 9.45
CA ARG A 127 6.31 -8.90 9.90
C ARG A 127 7.32 -9.16 8.78
N ALA A 128 6.84 -9.42 7.56
CA ALA A 128 7.71 -9.58 6.39
C ALA A 128 8.48 -8.29 6.07
N ALA A 129 7.84 -7.12 6.17
CA ALA A 129 8.49 -5.83 5.95
C ALA A 129 9.59 -5.53 6.98
N ILE A 130 9.36 -5.85 8.25
CA ILE A 130 10.36 -5.73 9.33
C ILE A 130 11.51 -6.71 9.09
N ALA A 131 11.23 -7.97 8.73
CA ALA A 131 12.27 -8.96 8.44
C ALA A 131 13.15 -8.53 7.24
N ALA A 132 12.55 -7.87 6.24
CA ALA A 132 13.28 -7.34 5.09
C ALA A 132 14.10 -6.07 5.40
N ASN A 133 13.73 -5.31 6.44
CA ASN A 133 14.44 -4.09 6.86
C ASN A 133 14.55 -4.00 8.40
N PRO A 134 15.39 -4.85 9.04
CA PRO A 134 15.45 -4.95 10.50
C PRO A 134 15.80 -3.64 11.21
N ASP A 135 16.59 -2.78 10.56
CA ASP A 135 17.04 -1.50 11.11
C ASP A 135 16.06 -0.34 10.89
N SER A 136 14.86 -0.62 10.34
CA SER A 136 13.85 0.41 10.08
C SER A 136 13.14 0.87 11.35
N GLN A 137 13.62 1.98 11.92
CA GLN A 137 13.01 2.60 13.10
C GLN A 137 11.54 2.98 12.87
N ASP A 138 11.16 3.37 11.65
CA ASP A 138 9.80 3.76 11.31
C ASP A 138 8.82 2.58 11.35
N LEU A 139 9.25 1.40 10.88
CA LEU A 139 8.44 0.17 10.94
C LEU A 139 8.32 -0.31 12.39
N MET A 140 9.38 -0.23 13.18
CA MET A 140 9.34 -0.57 14.60
C MET A 140 8.41 0.36 15.39
N THR A 141 8.48 1.66 15.13
CA THR A 141 7.58 2.65 15.77
C THR A 141 6.11 2.42 15.38
N LEU A 142 5.86 2.04 14.12
CA LEU A 142 4.52 1.64 13.68
C LEU A 142 4.05 0.39 14.43
N LEU A 143 4.88 -0.66 14.51
CA LEU A 143 4.56 -1.88 15.24
C LEU A 143 4.20 -1.58 16.70
N ASP A 144 5.04 -0.80 17.40
CA ASP A 144 4.78 -0.42 18.79
C ASP A 144 3.44 0.31 18.94
N SER A 145 3.10 1.20 18.00
CA SER A 145 1.81 1.90 18.01
C SER A 145 0.61 0.96 17.80
N LEU A 146 0.78 -0.12 17.03
CA LEU A 146 -0.26 -1.12 16.78
C LEU A 146 -0.42 -2.08 17.97
N LEU A 147 0.69 -2.51 18.58
CA LEU A 147 0.69 -3.43 19.73
C LEU A 147 0.17 -2.79 21.03
N ALA A 148 -0.03 -1.47 21.05
CA ALA A 148 -0.75 -0.81 22.13
C ALA A 148 -2.23 -1.22 22.20
N ASP A 149 -2.82 -1.71 21.11
CA ASP A 149 -4.15 -2.33 21.11
C ASP A 149 -4.04 -3.82 21.55
N PRO A 150 -4.73 -4.24 22.64
CA PRO A 150 -4.62 -5.60 23.15
C PRO A 150 -5.06 -6.69 22.17
N VAL A 151 -6.05 -6.42 21.32
CA VAL A 151 -6.55 -7.39 20.34
C VAL A 151 -5.49 -7.59 19.26
N VAL A 152 -4.91 -6.49 18.76
CA VAL A 152 -3.83 -6.56 17.77
C VAL A 152 -2.60 -7.25 18.35
N LYS A 153 -2.27 -6.97 19.62
CA LYS A 153 -1.19 -7.66 20.32
C LYS A 153 -1.41 -9.16 20.43
N GLU A 154 -2.63 -9.57 20.82
CA GLU A 154 -2.97 -11.00 20.90
C GLU A 154 -2.80 -11.69 19.55
N LEU A 155 -3.29 -11.08 18.47
CA LEU A 155 -3.10 -11.59 17.11
C LEU A 155 -1.62 -11.69 16.75
N TRP A 156 -0.83 -10.65 17.03
CA TRP A 156 0.60 -10.63 16.73
C TRP A 156 1.37 -11.75 17.46
N ASP A 157 1.02 -12.01 18.72
CA ASP A 157 1.67 -13.03 19.54
C ASP A 157 1.22 -14.46 19.17
N ALA A 158 -0.04 -14.63 18.75
CA ALA A 158 -0.60 -15.92 18.35
C ALA A 158 -0.14 -16.37 16.95
N GLU A 159 0.13 -15.43 16.05
CA GLU A 159 0.48 -15.73 14.66
C GLU A 159 1.93 -16.16 14.49
N ILE A 160 2.15 -17.48 14.52
CA ILE A 160 3.37 -18.14 14.05
C ILE A 160 3.08 -18.75 12.67
N GLY A 161 3.47 -18.08 11.59
CA GLY A 161 3.60 -18.73 10.27
C GLY A 161 2.68 -18.26 9.14
N VAL A 162 1.92 -17.17 9.28
CA VAL A 162 1.28 -16.51 8.13
C VAL A 162 2.32 -15.66 7.39
N PHE A 163 2.89 -16.23 6.33
CA PHE A 163 3.89 -15.59 5.48
C PHE A 163 3.23 -14.95 4.25
N ARG A 164 2.68 -13.75 4.42
CA ARG A 164 2.20 -12.92 3.31
C ARG A 164 3.14 -11.73 3.13
N THR A 165 3.57 -11.49 1.89
CA THR A 165 4.49 -10.39 1.57
C THR A 165 3.81 -9.22 0.88
N HIS A 166 2.64 -9.45 0.26
CA HIS A 166 1.83 -8.42 -0.38
C HIS A 166 0.36 -8.88 -0.55
N PRO A 167 -0.57 -7.94 -0.79
CA PRO A 167 -1.97 -8.28 -0.93
C PRO A 167 -2.45 -8.62 -2.34
N ASP A 168 -1.58 -8.55 -3.34
CA ASP A 168 -1.93 -8.82 -4.75
C ASP A 168 -2.67 -10.15 -4.95
N GLY A 169 -3.72 -10.11 -5.77
CA GLY A 169 -4.59 -11.24 -6.08
C GLY A 169 -5.57 -11.65 -4.97
N THR A 170 -5.53 -10.99 -3.81
CA THR A 170 -6.41 -11.35 -2.69
C THR A 170 -7.81 -10.79 -2.88
N MET A 171 -8.81 -11.62 -2.69
CA MET A 171 -10.21 -11.20 -2.64
C MET A 171 -10.59 -10.82 -1.21
N LEU A 172 -11.18 -9.65 -1.03
CA LEU A 172 -11.70 -9.17 0.23
C LEU A 172 -13.13 -8.67 0.05
N SER A 173 -13.82 -8.58 1.18
CA SER A 173 -15.17 -8.07 1.26
C SER A 173 -15.25 -6.93 2.27
N ILE A 174 -16.07 -5.93 1.96
CA ILE A 174 -16.42 -4.82 2.85
C ILE A 174 -17.94 -4.67 2.88
N ASP A 175 -18.50 -4.42 4.05
CA ASP A 175 -19.88 -3.97 4.19
C ASP A 175 -19.90 -2.43 4.13
N ASP A 176 -20.30 -1.92 2.97
CA ASP A 176 -20.41 -0.49 2.71
C ASP A 176 -21.83 0.02 3.03
N PRO A 177 -21.99 1.09 3.85
CA PRO A 177 -23.31 1.60 4.20
C PRO A 177 -24.15 2.06 3.00
N ALA A 178 -23.54 2.53 1.92
CA ALA A 178 -24.25 3.04 0.74
C ALA A 178 -24.56 1.94 -0.28
N HIS A 179 -23.69 0.94 -0.43
CA HIS A 179 -23.76 -0.06 -1.49
C HIS A 179 -24.01 -1.50 -1.00
N GLY A 180 -24.04 -1.72 0.31
CA GLY A 180 -24.12 -3.05 0.91
C GLY A 180 -22.79 -3.81 0.83
N ARG A 181 -22.85 -5.14 0.81
CA ARG A 181 -21.68 -6.01 0.68
C ARG A 181 -20.99 -5.79 -0.67
N VAL A 182 -19.72 -5.38 -0.64
CA VAL A 182 -18.88 -5.18 -1.82
C VAL A 182 -17.70 -6.15 -1.75
N ASP A 183 -17.59 -6.99 -2.77
CA ASP A 183 -16.45 -7.89 -2.96
C ASP A 183 -15.51 -7.32 -4.02
N PHE A 184 -14.21 -7.40 -3.77
CA PHE A 184 -13.17 -6.96 -4.69
C PHE A 184 -11.89 -7.77 -4.57
N THR A 185 -11.16 -7.82 -5.67
CA THR A 185 -9.78 -8.33 -5.73
C THR A 185 -8.80 -7.16 -5.67
N ILE A 186 -7.79 -7.29 -4.82
CA ILE A 186 -6.69 -6.34 -4.76
C ILE A 186 -5.71 -6.63 -5.89
N LEU A 187 -5.43 -5.62 -6.72
CA LEU A 187 -4.29 -5.61 -7.61
C LEU A 187 -3.24 -4.65 -7.05
N ALA A 188 -2.02 -5.14 -6.85
CA ALA A 188 -0.93 -4.35 -6.29
C ALA A 188 0.32 -4.39 -7.17
N ALA A 189 0.93 -3.23 -7.41
CA ALA A 189 2.15 -3.10 -8.17
C ALA A 189 3.11 -2.10 -7.51
N ASN A 190 4.41 -2.35 -7.60
CA ASN A 190 5.41 -1.38 -7.16
C ASN A 190 5.72 -0.38 -8.28
N VAL A 191 5.99 0.87 -7.91
CA VAL A 191 6.45 1.90 -8.84
C VAL A 191 7.93 1.68 -9.15
N MET A 192 8.30 1.55 -10.43
CA MET A 192 9.67 1.21 -10.85
C MET A 192 10.74 2.17 -10.30
N HIS A 193 10.49 3.48 -10.38
CA HIS A 193 11.42 4.51 -9.89
C HIS A 193 11.22 4.88 -8.41
N ALA A 194 10.22 4.31 -7.75
CA ALA A 194 9.92 4.56 -6.35
C ALA A 194 9.44 3.23 -5.74
N ARG A 195 10.36 2.26 -5.61
CA ARG A 195 10.04 0.88 -5.18
C ARG A 195 9.54 0.79 -3.72
N GLU A 196 9.57 1.90 -3.01
CA GLU A 196 8.95 2.10 -1.70
C GLU A 196 7.46 2.47 -1.81
N LEU A 197 6.95 2.74 -3.01
CA LEU A 197 5.55 3.06 -3.26
C LEU A 197 4.85 1.87 -3.92
N ARG A 198 3.64 1.58 -3.41
CA ARG A 198 2.74 0.58 -3.99
C ARG A 198 1.54 1.31 -4.57
N PHE A 199 1.28 1.08 -5.84
CA PHE A 199 0.00 1.36 -6.45
C PHE A 199 -0.94 0.18 -6.15
N VAL A 200 -2.15 0.49 -5.71
CA VAL A 200 -3.19 -0.50 -5.42
C VAL A 200 -4.48 -0.08 -6.11
N ALA A 201 -5.13 -1.05 -6.76
CA ALA A 201 -6.47 -0.92 -7.30
C ALA A 201 -7.38 -2.02 -6.74
N LEU A 202 -8.63 -1.68 -6.44
CA LEU A 202 -9.64 -2.60 -5.94
C LEU A 202 -10.61 -2.96 -7.07
N MET A 203 -10.44 -4.14 -7.64
CA MET A 203 -11.24 -4.60 -8.77
C MET A 203 -12.48 -5.32 -8.27
N SER A 204 -13.65 -4.71 -8.35
CA SER A 204 -14.87 -5.38 -7.91
C SER A 204 -15.15 -6.62 -8.77
N THR A 205 -15.56 -7.71 -8.11
CA THR A 205 -15.81 -9.02 -8.72
C THR A 205 -17.28 -9.26 -9.07
N GLY A 206 -18.16 -8.26 -8.97
CA GLY A 206 -19.60 -8.39 -9.25
C GLY A 206 -20.13 -7.51 -10.39
N PRO A 207 -21.22 -7.92 -11.10
CA PRO A 207 -21.91 -7.09 -12.08
C PRO A 207 -22.72 -6.00 -11.37
N GLY A 208 -22.09 -4.93 -10.90
CA GLY A 208 -22.84 -3.85 -10.25
C GLY A 208 -22.04 -2.71 -9.64
N PHE A 209 -20.77 -2.91 -9.30
CA PHE A 209 -19.97 -1.83 -8.71
C PHE A 209 -19.40 -0.93 -9.82
N ARG A 210 -20.07 0.20 -10.05
CA ARG A 210 -19.49 1.36 -10.74
C ARG A 210 -19.30 2.47 -9.69
N PRO A 211 -18.08 2.69 -9.18
CA PRO A 211 -17.85 3.87 -8.39
C PRO A 211 -17.94 5.08 -9.33
N GLY A 212 -18.88 5.99 -9.04
CA GLY A 212 -18.99 7.27 -9.74
C GLY A 212 -20.13 7.43 -10.75
N SER A 213 -21.27 6.75 -10.62
CA SER A 213 -22.50 7.24 -11.28
C SER A 213 -23.04 8.49 -10.58
N VAL A 214 -22.32 9.60 -10.75
CA VAL A 214 -22.91 10.93 -10.64
C VAL A 214 -23.75 11.12 -11.89
N GLU A 215 -25.04 10.79 -11.81
CA GLU A 215 -25.99 11.16 -12.85
C GLU A 215 -26.03 12.69 -12.98
N GLY A 216 -25.62 13.18 -14.15
CA GLY A 216 -26.16 14.40 -14.76
C GLY A 216 -25.33 15.67 -14.63
N ARG A 217 -24.51 15.95 -15.66
CA ARG A 217 -24.76 17.03 -16.65
C ARG A 217 -23.58 17.19 -17.62
N GLY A 218 -23.90 17.15 -18.92
CA GLY A 218 -23.24 17.99 -19.92
C GLY A 218 -22.16 17.33 -20.80
N THR A 219 -22.62 16.86 -21.97
CA THR A 219 -21.95 16.94 -23.29
C THR A 219 -20.46 16.63 -23.38
N ALA A 220 -20.15 15.45 -23.94
CA ALA A 220 -18.85 15.15 -24.52
C ALA A 220 -18.56 16.01 -25.77
N PRO A 221 -17.29 16.41 -26.02
CA PRO A 221 -16.81 16.55 -27.37
C PRO A 221 -16.03 15.29 -27.76
N ALA A 222 -16.40 14.75 -28.93
CA ALA A 222 -15.59 13.82 -29.68
C ALA A 222 -14.27 14.48 -30.07
N TYR A 223 -13.15 13.76 -29.98
CA TYR A 223 -11.96 14.11 -30.73
C TYR A 223 -11.34 12.84 -31.33
N LEU A 224 -11.25 12.92 -32.66
CA LEU A 224 -10.18 12.35 -33.48
C LEU A 224 -8.82 12.90 -33.04
#